data_AF-A0A150TTU5-F1
#
_entry.id   AF-A0A150TTU5-F1
#
_cell.length_a   1.000
_cell.length_b   1.000
_cell.length_c   1.000
_cell.angle_alpha   90.00
_cell.angle_beta   90.00
_cell.angle_gamma   90.00
#
_symmetry.space_group_name_H-M   'P 1'
#
loop_
_entity.id
_entity.type
_entity.pdbx_description
1 polymer ?
#
loop_
_entity_poly.entity_id
_entity_poly.type
_entity_poly.pdbx_seq_one_letter_code
_entity_poly.pdbx_strand_id
1 'polypeptide(L)' 'MGGELNKLATNAAFGRNWAGIHWRTDAAASLALGEAVAIGLLRDERRTFREPFDGFTFTRFDGTRITI' A
#
# COMPACT_ATOMS: atom_id res chain seq x y z
N MET A 1 -3.13 3.82 -13.74
CA MET A 1 -2.48 2.51 -13.50
C MET A 1 -2.53 2.24 -12.00
N GLY A 2 -2.81 1.00 -11.56
CA GLY A 2 -2.91 0.65 -10.13
C GLY A 2 -3.94 -0.44 -9.81
N GLY A 3 -4.99 -0.58 -10.62
CA GLY A 3 -6.08 -1.54 -10.38
C GLY A 3 -5.61 -2.99 -10.26
N GLU A 4 -4.72 -3.46 -11.13
CA GLU A 4 -4.20 -4.83 -11.09
C GLU A 4 -3.27 -5.09 -9.88
N LEU A 5 -2.53 -4.08 -9.41
CA LEU A 5 -1.73 -4.18 -8.18
C LEU A 5 -2.63 -4.22 -6.94
N ASN A 6 -3.69 -3.39 -6.91
CA ASN A 6 -4.69 -3.45 -5.86
C ASN A 6 -5.43 -4.79 -5.86
N LYS A 7 -5.71 -5.35 -7.05
CA LYS A 7 -6.28 -6.70 -7.21
C LYS A 7 -5.34 -7.76 -6.66
N LEU A 8 -4.05 -7.68 -6.96
CA LEU A 8 -3.05 -8.62 -6.43
C LEU A 8 -2.99 -8.58 -4.89
N ALA A 9 -2.89 -7.38 -4.31
CA ALA A 9 -2.87 -7.20 -2.85
C ALA A 9 -4.15 -7.74 -2.20
N THR A 10 -5.31 -7.45 -2.81
CA THR A 10 -6.62 -7.93 -2.36
C THR A 10 -6.72 -9.45 -2.47
N ASN A 11 -6.28 -10.06 -3.57
CA ASN A 11 -6.30 -11.50 -3.78
C ASN A 11 -5.46 -12.24 -2.73
N ALA A 12 -4.28 -11.72 -2.40
CA ALA A 12 -3.42 -12.29 -1.37
C ALA A 12 -4.08 -12.21 0.01
N ALA A 13 -4.64 -11.05 0.38
CA ALA A 13 -5.30 -10.86 1.67
C ALA A 13 -6.58 -11.71 1.79
N PHE A 14 -7.46 -11.67 0.79
CA PHE A 14 -8.72 -12.43 0.80
C PHE A 14 -8.51 -13.92 0.59
N GLY A 15 -7.41 -14.37 -0.03
CA GLY A 15 -7.03 -15.78 -0.06
C GLY A 15 -6.95 -16.40 1.34
N ARG A 16 -6.58 -15.60 2.35
CA ARG A 16 -6.55 -16.00 3.76
C ARG A 16 -7.96 -16.16 4.35
N ASN A 17 -8.89 -15.30 3.93
CA ASN A 17 -10.31 -15.44 4.30
C ASN A 17 -10.90 -16.71 3.68
N TRP A 18 -10.58 -17.00 2.41
CA TRP A 18 -10.99 -18.23 1.74
C TRP A 18 -10.43 -19.48 2.42
N ALA A 19 -9.22 -19.41 2.96
CA ALA A 19 -8.64 -20.48 3.75
C ALA A 19 -9.26 -20.63 5.16
N GLY A 20 -10.20 -19.75 5.56
CA GLY A 20 -10.91 -19.83 6.85
C GLY A 20 -10.07 -19.38 8.05
N ILE A 21 -8.97 -18.66 7.84
CA ILE A 21 -8.01 -18.29 8.89
C ILE A 21 -7.91 -16.78 9.17
N HIS A 22 -8.67 -15.96 8.43
CA HIS A 22 -8.74 -14.50 8.59
C HIS A 22 -10.17 -14.01 8.32
N TRP A 23 -10.53 -12.84 8.86
CA TRP A 23 -11.79 -12.15 8.57
C TRP A 23 -11.59 -11.04 7.52
N ARG A 24 -12.70 -10.62 6.91
CA ARG A 24 -12.72 -9.45 5.99
C ARG A 24 -12.10 -8.20 6.62
N THR A 25 -12.33 -7.99 7.91
CA THR A 25 -11.78 -6.86 8.68
C THR A 25 -10.26 -6.93 8.78
N ASP A 26 -9.68 -8.12 8.95
CA ASP A 26 -8.23 -8.31 9.03
C ASP A 26 -7.57 -7.97 7.69
N ALA A 27 -8.16 -8.45 6.59
CA ALA A 27 -7.71 -8.13 5.24
C ALA A 27 -7.75 -6.62 4.96
N ALA A 28 -8.85 -5.93 5.32
CA ALA A 28 -8.96 -4.50 5.11
C ALA A 28 -7.98 -3.68 5.98
N ALA A 29 -7.89 -3.99 7.28
CA ALA A 29 -7.05 -3.25 8.21
C ALA A 29 -5.54 -3.45 7.92
N SER A 30 -5.13 -4.66 7.54
CA SER A 30 -3.74 -4.96 7.23
C SER A 30 -3.23 -4.24 5.97
N LEU A 31 -4.08 -4.09 4.94
CA LEU A 31 -3.73 -3.31 3.75
C LEU A 31 -3.51 -1.83 4.08
N ALA A 32 -4.39 -1.24 4.89
CA ALA A 32 -4.24 0.15 5.33
C ALA A 32 -2.99 0.34 6.21
N LEU A 33 -2.73 -0.60 7.12
CA LEU A 33 -1.52 -0.57 7.96
C LEU A 33 -0.25 -0.70 7.11
N GLY A 34 -0.21 -1.64 6.18
CA GLY A 34 0.91 -1.84 5.27
C GLY A 34 1.19 -0.61 4.40
N GLU A 35 0.14 0.06 3.92
CA GLU A 35 0.28 1.34 3.20
C GLU A 35 0.92 2.42 4.08
N ALA A 36 0.49 2.56 5.34
CA ALA A 36 1.06 3.54 6.26
C ALA A 36 2.55 3.27 6.54
N VAL A 37 2.94 2.00 6.70
CA VAL A 37 4.34 1.60 6.85
C VAL A 37 5.15 1.93 5.60
N ALA A 38 4.64 1.60 4.42
CA ALA A 38 5.31 1.90 3.15
C ALA A 38 5.48 3.41 2.93
N ILE A 39 4.48 4.22 3.26
CA ILE A 39 4.57 5.69 3.22
C ILE A 39 5.68 6.19 4.15
N GLY A 40 5.77 5.64 5.37
CA GLY A 40 6.84 5.97 6.31
C GLY A 40 8.23 5.68 5.74
N LEU A 41 8.41 4.47 5.20
CA LEU A 41 9.64 4.07 4.53
C LEU A 41 10.00 5.02 3.38
N LEU A 42 9.06 5.32 2.48
CA LEU A 42 9.32 6.21 1.34
C LEU A 42 9.71 7.63 1.76
N ARG A 43 9.18 8.13 2.89
CA ARG A 43 9.57 9.43 3.45
C ARG A 43 11.01 9.43 3.92
N ASP A 44 11.46 8.34 4.53
CA ASP A 44 12.84 8.20 4.99
C ASP A 44 13.79 7.99 3.80
N GLU A 45 13.43 7.12 2.86
CA GLU A 45 14.20 6.88 1.63
C GLU A 45 14.34 8.14 0.78
N ARG A 46 13.30 8.98 0.68
CA ARG A 46 13.39 10.25 -0.07
C ARG A 46 14.59 11.10 0.37
N ARG A 47 14.99 11.05 1.64
CA ARG A 47 16.11 11.84 2.18
C ARG A 47 17.49 11.31 1.75
N THR A 48 17.56 10.11 1.16
CA THR A 48 18.82 9.47 0.78
C THR A 48 19.24 9.81 -0.66
N PHE A 49 18.31 10.30 -1.50
CA PHE A 49 18.58 10.72 -2.88
C PHE A 49 19.42 12.00 -2.91
N ARG A 50 20.50 11.97 -3.70
CA ARG A 50 21.43 13.11 -3.86
C ARG A 50 21.10 13.94 -5.10
N GLU A 51 20.42 13.33 -6.06
CA GLU A 51 19.88 13.97 -7.24
C GLU A 51 18.54 14.66 -6.95
N PRO A 52 18.18 15.72 -7.70
CA PRO A 52 16.83 16.27 -7.66
C PRO A 52 15.78 15.17 -7.91
N PHE A 53 14.84 15.04 -6.99
CA PHE A 53 13.78 14.04 -7.04
C PHE A 53 12.43 14.66 -6.67
N ASP A 54 11.48 14.56 -7.60
CA ASP A 54 10.14 15.16 -7.46
C ASP A 54 9.23 14.41 -6.47
N GLY A 55 9.70 13.26 -5.96
CA GLY A 55 8.98 12.48 -4.97
C GLY A 55 8.24 11.27 -5.54
N PHE A 56 7.79 10.39 -4.66
CA PHE A 56 7.04 9.19 -5.03
C PHE A 56 5.56 9.53 -5.14
N THR A 57 4.99 9.49 -6.34
CA THR A 57 3.58 9.79 -6.56
C THR A 57 2.76 8.53 -6.81
N PHE A 58 1.73 8.29 -6.00
CA PHE A 58 0.82 7.15 -6.19
C PHE A 58 -0.59 7.44 -5.66
N THR A 59 -1.53 6.55 -5.98
CA THR A 59 -2.91 6.57 -5.47
C THR A 59 -3.02 5.56 -4.34
N ARG A 60 -3.52 6.01 -3.19
CA ARG A 60 -3.72 5.21 -1.99
C ARG A 60 -4.92 4.27 -2.13
N PHE A 61 -5.03 3.29 -1.23
CA PHE A 61 -6.16 2.35 -1.20
C PHE A 61 -7.51 3.05 -0.98
N ASP A 62 -7.51 4.21 -0.32
CA ASP A 62 -8.71 5.04 -0.13
C ASP A 62 -9.08 5.88 -1.37
N GLY A 63 -8.29 5.78 -2.45
CA GLY A 63 -8.48 6.53 -3.69
C GLY A 63 -7.86 7.92 -3.72
N THR A 64 -7.30 8.40 -2.61
CA THR A 64 -6.62 9.70 -2.57
C THR A 64 -5.24 9.62 -3.22
N ARG A 65 -4.82 10.69 -3.90
CA ARG A 65 -3.50 10.78 -4.51
C ARG A 65 -2.53 11.45 -3.54
N ILE A 66 -1.31 10.92 -3.45
CA ILE A 66 -0.24 11.47 -2.61
C ILE A 66 1.07 11.55 -3.39
N THR A 67 1.90 12.52 -3.04
CA THR A 67 3.32 12.59 -3.41
C THR A 67 4.15 12.64 -2.14
N ILE A 68 5.11 11.73 -2.01
CA ILE A 68 6.04 11.62 -0.88
C ILE A 68 7.35 12.31 -1.20
#